data_AF-A0A7X6XAC7-F1
#
_entry.id   AF-A0A7X6XAC7-F1
#
_cell.length_a   1.000
_cell.length_b   1.000
_cell.length_c   1.000
_cell.angle_alpha   90.00
_cell.angle_beta   90.00
_cell.angle_gamma   90.00
#
_symmetry.space_group_name_H-M   'P 1'
#
loop_
_entity.id
_entity.type
_entity.pdbx_description
1 polymer ?
#
loop_
_entity_poly.entity_id
_entity_poly.type
_entity_poly.pdbx_seq_one_letter_code
_entity_poly.pdbx_strand_id
1 'polypeptide(L)' 'MSEMVRYFIIFVTFAVVMYALMAVDFGKFIHKGRTFQAQLLLILLSMAITYLIVQFLSQLPLFF' A
#
# COMPACT_ATOMS: atom_id res chain seq x y z
N MET A 1 -4.35 -15.32 -15.02
CA MET A 1 -2.95 -15.14 -14.58
C MET A 1 -2.59 -16.24 -13.57
N SER A 2 -1.38 -16.77 -13.52
CA SER A 2 -1.01 -17.76 -12.49
C SER A 2 -0.97 -17.09 -11.11
N GLU A 3 -1.38 -17.81 -10.07
CA GLU A 3 -1.43 -17.33 -8.67
C GLU A 3 -0.10 -16.68 -8.23
N MET A 4 1.02 -17.22 -8.71
CA MET A 4 2.36 -16.72 -8.42
C MET A 4 2.58 -15.28 -8.90
N VAL A 5 2.11 -14.93 -10.10
CA VAL A 5 2.27 -13.56 -10.63
C VAL A 5 1.39 -12.58 -9.84
N ARG A 6 0.21 -13.02 -9.39
CA ARG A 6 -0.68 -12.19 -8.57
C ARG A 6 -0.03 -11.82 -7.24
N TYR A 7 0.57 -12.79 -6.54
CA TYR A 7 1.30 -12.53 -5.31
C TYR A 7 2.52 -11.62 -5.53
N PHE A 8 3.23 -11.81 -6.64
CA PHE A 8 4.36 -10.95 -6.97
C PHE A 8 3.93 -9.49 -7.18
N ILE A 9 2.86 -9.25 -7.94
CA ILE A 9 2.32 -7.89 -8.15
C ILE A 9 1.87 -7.26 -6.83
N ILE A 10 1.19 -8.01 -5.96
CA ILE A 10 0.78 -7.52 -4.63
C ILE A 10 2.00 -7.08 -3.84
N PHE A 11 3.05 -7.90 -3.78
CA PHE A 11 4.23 -7.63 -2.98
C PHE A 11 5.01 -6.41 -3.50
N VAL A 12 5.22 -6.33 -4.81
CA VAL A 12 5.90 -5.18 -5.44
C VAL A 12 5.08 -3.91 -5.26
N THR A 13 3.76 -3.97 -5.48
CA THR A 13 2.87 -2.82 -5.30
C THR A 13 2.89 -2.34 -3.85
N PHE A 14 2.85 -3.26 -2.88
CA PHE A 14 2.94 -2.93 -1.46
C PHE A 14 4.24 -2.21 -1.11
N ALA A 15 5.39 -2.71 -1.60
CA ALA A 15 6.67 -2.06 -1.38
C ALA A 15 6.73 -0.64 -1.98
N VAL A 16 6.21 -0.47 -3.20
CA VAL A 16 6.14 0.84 -3.86
C VAL A 16 5.23 1.81 -3.11
N VAL A 17 4.05 1.36 -2.69
CA VAL A 17 3.10 2.17 -1.93
C VAL A 17 3.68 2.57 -0.58
N MET A 18 4.31 1.63 0.14
CA MET A 18 4.94 1.92 1.43
C MET A 18 6.07 2.96 1.26
N TYR A 19 6.93 2.80 0.24
CA TYR A 19 7.97 3.77 -0.08
C TYR A 19 7.39 5.15 -0.42
N ALA A 20 6.31 5.21 -1.21
CA ALA A 20 5.65 6.46 -1.54
C ALA A 20 5.04 7.14 -0.30
N LEU A 21 4.42 6.36 0.60
CA LEU A 21 3.85 6.90 1.83
C LEU A 21 4.88 7.36 2.84
N MET A 22 6.11 6.82 2.83
CA MET A 22 7.19 7.34 3.66
C MET A 22 7.57 8.80 3.33
N ALA A 23 7.25 9.29 2.13
CA ALA A 23 7.42 10.71 1.79
C ALA A 23 6.40 11.64 2.47
N VAL A 24 5.33 11.08 3.06
CA VAL A 24 4.30 11.84 3.77
C VAL A 24 4.73 12.07 5.22
N ASP A 25 4.73 13.35 5.63
CA ASP A 25 4.99 13.73 7.02
C ASP A 25 3.76 13.49 7.89
N PHE A 26 3.59 12.24 8.34
CA PHE A 26 2.53 11.85 9.28
C PHE A 26 2.63 12.58 10.64
N GLY A 27 3.81 13.13 10.99
CA GLY A 27 4.02 13.90 12.21
C GLY A 27 3.24 15.22 12.24
N LYS A 28 2.89 15.76 11.06
CA LYS A 28 2.00 16.93 10.95
C LYS A 28 0.53 16.59 11.23
N PHE A 29 0.12 15.35 11.02
CA PHE A 29 -1.26 14.91 11.14
C PHE A 29 -1.55 14.20 12.47
N ILE A 30 -0.52 13.68 13.14
CA ILE A 30 -0.66 12.86 14.33
C ILE A 30 -0.15 13.57 15.58
N HIS A 31 -0.86 13.39 16.69
CA HIS A 31 -0.51 13.98 17.97
C HIS A 31 0.88 13.54 18.43
N LYS A 32 1.66 14.48 18.98
CA LYS A 32 3.02 14.20 19.47
C LYS A 32 3.00 13.04 20.49
N GLY A 33 3.96 12.12 20.37
CA GLY A 33 4.09 10.95 21.23
C GLY A 33 3.31 9.71 20.79
N ARG A 34 2.54 9.78 19.68
CA ARG A 34 1.77 8.65 19.13
C ARG A 34 2.47 7.97 17.93
N THR A 35 3.77 7.71 18.07
CA THR A 35 4.61 7.13 16.99
C THR A 35 4.15 5.75 16.56
N PHE A 36 3.74 4.90 17.50
CA PHE A 36 3.25 3.55 17.21
C PHE A 36 1.94 3.58 16.41
N GLN A 37 1.01 4.47 16.80
CA GLN A 37 -0.26 4.66 16.08
C GLN A 37 0.00 5.19 14.66
N ALA A 38 1.00 6.06 14.48
CA ALA A 38 1.41 6.54 13.16
C ALA A 38 1.96 5.43 12.28
N GLN A 39 2.82 4.57 12.82
CA GLN A 39 3.37 3.42 12.09
C GLN A 39 2.27 2.42 11.71
N LEU A 40 1.36 2.11 12.64
CA LEU A 40 0.20 1.27 12.36
C LEU A 40 -0.67 1.87 11.25
N LEU A 41 -0.95 3.18 11.31
CA LEU A 41 -1.71 3.87 10.28
C LEU A 41 -1.02 3.78 8.92
N LEU A 42 0.30 3.99 8.86
CA LEU A 42 1.08 3.90 7.62
C LEU A 42 0.97 2.49 7.01
N ILE A 43 1.11 1.44 7.82
CA ILE A 43 0.98 0.05 7.37
C ILE A 43 -0.43 -0.22 6.84
N LEU A 44 -1.46 0.14 7.60
CA LEU A 44 -2.86 -0.06 7.20
C LEU A 44 -3.20 0.71 5.93
N LEU A 45 -2.74 1.95 5.81
CA LEU A 45 -2.93 2.78 4.61
C LEU A 45 -2.20 2.14 3.41
N SER A 46 -0.99 1.62 3.62
CA SER A 46 -0.24 0.93 2.57
C SER A 46 -0.99 -0.31 2.08
N MET A 47 -1.57 -1.10 2.99
CA MET A 47 -2.37 -2.27 2.65
C MET A 47 -3.64 -1.89 1.88
N ALA A 48 -4.37 -0.87 2.33
CA ALA A 48 -5.59 -0.41 1.68
C ALA A 48 -5.33 0.10 0.26
N ILE A 49 -4.31 0.94 0.08
CA ILE A 49 -3.95 1.47 -1.25
C ILE A 49 -3.47 0.35 -2.17
N THR A 50 -2.64 -0.58 -1.66
CA THR A 50 -2.19 -1.74 -2.44
C THR A 50 -3.36 -2.57 -2.93
N TYR A 51 -4.32 -2.87 -2.05
CA TYR A 51 -5.52 -3.62 -2.41
C TYR A 51 -6.30 -2.92 -3.54
N LEU A 52 -6.52 -1.60 -3.43
CA LEU A 52 -7.23 -0.82 -4.44
C LEU A 52 -6.51 -0.84 -5.79
N ILE A 53 -5.18 -0.67 -5.79
CA ILE A 53 -4.37 -0.72 -7.02
C ILE A 53 -4.45 -2.10 -7.66
N VAL A 54 -4.24 -3.17 -6.89
CA VAL A 54 -4.27 -4.55 -7.41
C VAL A 54 -5.67 -4.90 -7.93
N GLN A 55 -6.72 -4.49 -7.23
CA GLN A 55 -8.10 -4.68 -7.68
C GLN A 55 -8.36 -3.94 -9.00
N PHE A 56 -7.89 -2.70 -9.12
CA PHE A 56 -7.99 -1.92 -10.35
C PHE A 56 -7.21 -2.57 -11.50
N LEU A 57 -5.95 -2.97 -11.27
CA LEU A 57 -5.13 -3.63 -12.29
C LEU A 57 -5.77 -4.93 -12.76
N SER A 58 -6.37 -5.70 -11.85
CA SER A 58 -7.07 -6.95 -12.18
C SER A 58 -8.30 -6.75 -13.07
N GLN A 59 -8.83 -5.52 -13.16
CA GLN A 59 -9.97 -5.19 -14.01
C GLN A 59 -9.55 -4.67 -15.40
N LEU A 60 -8.27 -4.43 -15.64
CA LEU A 60 -7.80 -3.90 -16.92
C LEU A 60 -7.84 -4.99 -18.01
N PRO A 61 -8.10 -4.62 -19.28
CA PRO A 61 -8.17 -5.56 -20.40
C PRO A 61 -6.88 -6.34 -20.65
N LEU A 62 -5.73 -5.81 -20.19
CA LEU A 62 -4.42 -6.44 -20.32
C LEU A 62 -4.19 -7.53 -19.25
N PHE A 63 -5.03 -7.57 -18.22
CA PHE A 63 -5.02 -8.54 -17.12
C PHE A 63 -6.19 -9.53 -17.16
N PHE A 64 -7.16 -9.32 -18.07
CA PHE A 64 -8.22 -10.27 -18.46
C PHE A 64 -7.75 -11.19 -19.59
#